data_AF-A0A6S6U7U2-F1
#
_entry.id   AF-A0A6S6U7U2-F1
#
_cell.length_a   1.000
_cell.length_b   1.000
_cell.length_c   1.000
_cell.angle_alpha   90.00
_cell.angle_beta   90.00
_cell.angle_gamma   90.00
#
_symmetry.space_group_name_H-M   'P 1'
#
loop_
_entity.id
_entity.type
_entity.pdbx_description
1 polymer ?
#
loop_
_entity_poly.entity_id
_entity_poly.type
_entity_poly.pdbx_seq_one_letter_code
_entity_poly.pdbx_strand_id
1 'polypeptide(L)' 'MNQQYFDAVVAMESAGTDPEFVQGWQNAYLVNPEREEQRLNDAYSAGYEAGKEKDTEAYKEWTK' A
#
# COMPACT_ATOMS: atom_id res chain seq x y z
N MET A 1 9.23 5.28 15.90
CA MET A 1 8.74 5.22 14.51
C MET A 1 9.07 3.83 13.99
N ASN A 2 8.17 3.15 13.27
CA ASN A 2 8.47 1.84 12.70
C ASN A 2 9.34 2.04 11.44
N GLN A 3 10.59 1.58 11.49
CA GLN A 3 11.55 1.81 10.41
C GLN A 3 11.16 1.07 9.13
N GLN A 4 10.69 -0.17 9.22
CA GLN A 4 10.25 -0.97 8.07
C GLN A 4 9.10 -0.27 7.33
N TYR A 5 8.12 0.25 8.06
CA TYR A 5 7.01 1.01 7.48
C TYR A 5 7.51 2.23 6.72
N PHE A 6 8.41 3.00 7.35
CA PHE A 6 8.96 4.20 6.76
C PHE A 6 9.74 3.89 5.48
N ASP A 7 10.64 2.91 5.53
CA ASP A 7 11.47 2.51 4.39
C ASP A 7 10.63 1.99 3.22
N ALA A 8 9.58 1.21 3.51
CA ALA A 8 8.65 0.71 2.50
C ALA A 8 7.88 1.84 1.81
N VAL A 9 7.30 2.77 2.58
CA VAL A 9 6.56 3.91 2.02
C VAL A 9 7.48 4.80 1.18
N VAL A 10 8.68 5.10 1.68
CA VAL A 10 9.67 5.89 0.93
C VAL A 10 10.05 5.20 -0.38
N ALA A 11 10.22 3.87 -0.37
CA ALA A 11 10.53 3.12 -1.58
C ALA A 11 9.38 3.18 -2.61
N MET A 12 8.14 2.99 -2.18
CA MET A 12 6.96 3.06 -3.05
C MET A 12 6.77 4.45 -3.66
N GLU A 13 6.84 5.50 -2.84
CA GLU A 13 6.70 6.89 -3.31
C GLU A 13 7.83 7.28 -4.26
N SER A 14 9.07 6.86 -3.96
CA SER A 14 10.23 7.11 -4.84
C SER A 14 10.16 6.37 -6.17
N ALA A 15 9.50 5.21 -6.18
CA ALA A 15 9.30 4.40 -7.38
C ALA A 15 8.13 4.89 -8.26
N GLY A 16 7.38 5.91 -7.83
CA GLY A 16 6.22 6.41 -8.56
C GLY A 16 5.07 5.41 -8.62
N THR A 17 4.93 4.57 -7.58
CA THR A 17 3.80 3.65 -7.42
C THR A 17 2.47 4.38 -7.43
N ASP A 18 1.42 3.71 -7.92
CA ASP A 18 0.06 4.20 -7.85
C ASP A 18 -0.32 4.68 -6.42
N PRO A 19 -0.77 5.92 -6.25
CA PRO A 19 -1.13 6.46 -4.93
C PRO A 19 -2.21 5.65 -4.19
N GLU A 20 -3.14 5.03 -4.92
CA GLU A 20 -4.18 4.20 -4.32
C GLU A 20 -3.60 2.91 -3.74
N PHE A 21 -2.63 2.30 -4.42
CA PHE A 21 -1.87 1.16 -3.90
C PHE A 21 -1.14 1.52 -2.60
N VAL A 22 -0.42 2.65 -2.59
CA VAL A 22 0.32 3.11 -1.39
C VAL A 22 -0.63 3.31 -0.22
N GLN A 23 -1.79 3.93 -0.45
CA GLN A 23 -2.78 4.15 0.61
C GLN A 23 -3.43 2.85 1.11
N GLY A 24 -3.68 1.89 0.22
CA GLY A 24 -4.13 0.55 0.60
C GLY A 24 -3.12 -0.14 1.52
N TRP A 25 -1.84 -0.14 1.11
CA TRP A 25 -0.77 -0.77 1.86
C TRP A 25 -0.58 -0.14 3.25
N GLN A 26 -0.56 1.19 3.33
CA GLN A 26 -0.45 1.90 4.60
C GLN A 26 -1.60 1.59 5.55
N ASN A 27 -2.84 1.55 5.05
CA ASN A 27 -4.02 1.23 5.86
C ASN A 27 -3.93 -0.18 6.44
N ALA A 28 -3.64 -1.18 5.61
CA ALA A 28 -3.56 -2.55 6.07
C ALA A 28 -2.38 -2.80 7.01
N TYR A 29 -1.20 -2.20 6.74
CA TYR A 29 -0.03 -2.30 7.62
C TYR A 29 -0.32 -1.80 9.04
N LEU A 30 -1.11 -0.73 9.14
CA LEU A 30 -1.53 -0.12 10.40
C LEU A 30 -2.78 -0.78 11.01
N VAL A 31 -3.32 -1.83 10.37
CA VAL A 31 -4.52 -2.56 10.81
C VAL A 31 -5.75 -1.64 10.87
N ASN A 32 -5.82 -0.67 9.97
CA ASN A 32 -7.02 0.12 9.77
C ASN A 32 -8.10 -0.72 9.08
N PRO A 33 -9.39 -0.45 9.32
CA PRO A 33 -10.45 -1.06 8.53
C PRO A 33 -10.31 -0.67 7.06
N GLU A 34 -10.78 -1.58 6.19
CA GLU A 34 -10.85 -1.31 4.77
C GLU A 34 -11.81 -0.15 4.48
N ARG A 35 -11.59 0.54 3.36
CA ARG A 35 -12.49 1.62 2.92
C ARG A 35 -13.88 1.07 2.61
N GLU A 36 -14.84 1.99 2.62
CA GLU A 36 -16.19 1.74 2.10
C GLU A 36 -16.12 1.20 0.67
N GLU A 37 -16.96 0.21 0.35
CA GLU A 37 -16.98 -0.49 -0.94
C GLU A 37 -17.03 0.46 -2.15
N GLN A 38 -17.70 1.59 -2.02
CA GLN A 38 -17.84 2.62 -3.06
C GLN A 38 -16.52 3.34 -3.41
N ARG A 39 -15.51 3.23 -2.56
CA ARG A 39 -14.21 3.89 -2.69
C ARG A 39 -13.08 2.90 -2.98
N LEU A 40 -13.41 1.60 -3.10
CA LEU A 40 -12.45 0.58 -3.50
C LEU A 40 -12.16 0.69 -4.99
N ASN A 41 -10.91 0.40 -5.34
CA ASN A 41 -10.44 0.25 -6.71
C ASN A 41 -9.34 -0.81 -6.72
N ASP A 42 -8.99 -1.31 -7.91
CA ASP A 42 -8.07 -2.43 -8.05
C ASP A 42 -6.70 -2.17 -7.40
N ALA A 43 -6.17 -0.95 -7.54
CA ALA A 43 -4.89 -0.56 -6.94
C ALA A 43 -4.96 -0.55 -5.41
N TYR A 44 -6.00 0.07 -4.85
CA TYR A 44 -6.22 0.12 -3.41
C TYR A 44 -6.36 -1.28 -2.81
N SER A 45 -7.20 -2.13 -3.41
CA SER A 45 -7.43 -3.48 -2.91
C SER A 45 -6.16 -4.33 -2.98
N ALA A 46 -5.39 -4.22 -4.06
CA ALA A 46 -4.08 -4.88 -4.17
C ALA A 46 -3.08 -4.39 -3.12
N GLY A 47 -3.02 -3.07 -2.89
CA GLY A 47 -2.21 -2.48 -1.84
C GLY A 47 -2.61 -2.94 -0.45
N TYR A 48 -3.92 -3.01 -0.18
CA TYR A 48 -4.45 -3.43 1.11
C TYR A 48 -4.12 -4.90 1.41
N GLU A 49 -4.24 -5.82 0.46
CA GLU A 49 -3.79 -7.21 0.67
C GLU A 49 -2.28 -7.29 0.91
N ALA A 50 -1.47 -6.60 0.10
CA ALA A 50 -0.01 -6.55 0.30
C ALA A 50 0.38 -5.96 1.67
N GLY A 51 -0.36 -4.96 2.16
CA GLY A 51 -0.12 -4.35 3.46
C GLY A 51 -0.47 -5.26 4.63
N LYS A 52 -1.44 -6.17 4.49
CA LYS A 52 -1.77 -7.19 5.51
C LYS A 52 -0.59 -8.16 5.69
N GLU A 53 0.04 -8.53 4.58
CA GLU A 53 1.20 -9.44 4.55
C GLU A 53 2.52 -8.71 4.83
N LYS A 54 2.50 -7.36 4.84
CA LYS A 54 3.68 -6.49 4.93
C LYS A 54 4.68 -6.74 3.80
N ASP A 55 4.17 -7.07 2.62
CA ASP A 55 4.98 -7.28 1.42
C ASP A 55 5.54 -5.93 0.95
N THR A 56 6.87 -5.82 0.92
CA THR A 56 7.57 -4.59 0.51
C THR A 56 7.92 -4.57 -0.97
N GLU A 57 7.59 -5.61 -1.73
CA GLU A 57 7.97 -5.76 -3.14
C GLU A 57 6.77 -5.73 -4.09
N ALA A 58 5.56 -6.03 -3.61
CA ALA A 58 4.33 -6.04 -4.41
C ALA A 58 4.03 -4.72 -5.15
N TYR A 59 4.55 -3.58 -4.65
CA TYR A 59 4.36 -2.27 -5.28
C TYR A 59 4.96 -2.18 -6.70
N LYS A 60 5.93 -3.04 -7.04
CA LYS A 60 6.62 -3.02 -8.33
C LYS A 60 5.71 -3.32 -9.52
N GLU A 61 4.59 -3.99 -9.29
CA GLU A 61 3.57 -4.25 -10.33
C GLU A 61 2.68 -3.02 -10.57
N TRP A 62 2.75 -2.03 -9.67
CA TRP A 62 1.93 -0.82 -9.67
C TRP A 62 2.74 0.46 -9.89
N THR A 63 3.99 0.33 -10.34
CA THR A 63 4.81 1.47 -10.81
C THR A 63 4.51 1.80 -12.26
N LYS A 64 4.56 3.09 -12.63
CA LYS A 64 4.43 3.54 -14.03
C LYS A 64 5.64 3.20 -14.90
#